data_AF-A0A1F4QI22-F1
#
_entry.id   AF-A0A1F4QI22-F1
#
_cell.length_a   1.000
_cell.length_b   1.000
_cell.length_c   1.000
_cell.angle_alpha   90.00
_cell.angle_beta   90.00
_cell.angle_gamma   90.00
#
_symmetry.space_group_name_H-M   'P 1'
#
loop_
_entity.id
_entity.type
_entity.pdbx_description
1 polymer ?
#
loop_
_entity_poly.entity_id
_entity_poly.type
_entity_poly.pdbx_seq_one_letter_code
_entity_poly.pdbx_strand_id
1 'polypeptide(L)' 'MEDFFTGSENKFKFPCHGSGFKRDGTNFEGPAPRPLDRIKLSLSPEGILVVDKGQIFRMAAGIAPDQQYPQSILKP' A
#
# COMPACT_ATOMS: atom_id res chain seq x y z
N MET A 1 -11.95 -3.77 14.19
CA MET A 1 -10.60 -3.61 13.57
C MET A 1 -10.02 -4.94 13.11
N GLU A 2 -10.72 -6.08 13.33
CA GLU A 2 -10.35 -7.39 12.78
C GLU A 2 -10.77 -7.55 11.30
N ASP A 3 -11.69 -6.70 10.82
CA ASP A 3 -12.34 -6.87 9.51
C ASP A 3 -11.53 -6.34 8.32
N PHE A 4 -10.48 -5.57 8.59
CA PHE A 4 -9.68 -4.88 7.55
C PHE A 4 -8.26 -5.42 7.41
N PHE A 5 -7.65 -5.86 8.51
CA PHE A 5 -6.32 -6.47 8.50
C PHE A 5 -6.39 -7.80 9.23
N THR A 6 -6.12 -8.88 8.50
CA THR A 6 -6.11 -10.22 9.08
C THR A 6 -4.67 -10.54 9.48
N GLY A 7 -4.32 -10.30 10.75
CA GLY A 7 -2.94 -10.41 11.24
C GLY A 7 -2.33 -11.81 11.10
N SER A 8 -3.13 -12.87 11.22
CA SER A 8 -2.70 -14.25 10.98
C SER A 8 -2.34 -14.53 9.52
N GLU A 9 -2.97 -13.80 8.59
CA GLU A 9 -2.79 -14.00 7.15
C GLU A 9 -1.96 -12.86 6.50
N ASN A 10 -1.51 -11.87 7.28
CA ASN A 10 -0.71 -10.72 6.85
C ASN A 10 -1.26 -9.98 5.61
N LYS A 11 -2.58 -9.86 5.52
CA LYS A 11 -3.27 -9.22 4.38
C LYS A 11 -4.30 -8.20 4.83
N PHE A 12 -4.53 -7.22 3.97
CA PHE A 12 -5.64 -6.30 4.07
C PHE A 12 -6.83 -6.83 3.27
N LYS A 13 -8.03 -6.76 3.83
CA LYS A 13 -9.28 -7.13 3.16
C LYS A 13 -10.19 -5.92 3.10
N PHE A 14 -10.76 -5.68 1.92
CA PHE A 14 -11.81 -4.70 1.72
C PHE A 14 -13.16 -5.36 2.00
N PRO A 15 -13.91 -4.90 3.02
CA PRO A 15 -15.07 -5.63 3.53
C PRO A 15 -16.26 -5.66 2.56
N CYS A 16 -16.35 -4.72 1.61
CA CYS A 16 -17.53 -4.62 0.75
C CYS A 16 -17.58 -5.69 -0.35
N HIS A 17 -16.43 -6.07 -0.92
CA HIS A 17 -16.37 -6.97 -2.08
C HIS A 17 -15.19 -7.97 -2.01
N GLY A 18 -14.57 -8.12 -0.84
CA GLY A 18 -13.52 -9.10 -0.60
C GLY A 18 -12.22 -8.85 -1.34
N SER A 19 -11.92 -7.61 -1.72
CA SER A 19 -10.60 -7.31 -2.33
C SER A 19 -9.49 -7.53 -1.32
N GLY A 20 -8.50 -8.35 -1.68
CA GLY A 20 -7.34 -8.67 -0.85
C GLY A 20 -6.08 -7.97 -1.33
N PHE A 21 -5.31 -7.42 -0.39
CA PHE A 21 -4.01 -6.80 -0.64
C PHE A 21 -2.92 -7.34 0.29
N LYS A 22 -1.73 -7.57 -0.27
CA LYS A 22 -0.52 -7.82 0.52
C LYS A 22 -0.08 -6.53 1.22
N ARG A 23 0.87 -6.63 2.16
CA ARG A 23 1.39 -5.46 2.90
C ARG A 23 2.00 -4.36 2.02
N ASP A 24 2.56 -4.74 0.88
CA ASP A 24 3.14 -3.81 -0.11
C ASP A 24 2.07 -3.09 -0.96
N GLY A 25 0.79 -3.46 -0.81
CA GLY A 25 -0.33 -2.94 -1.59
C GLY A 25 -0.66 -3.74 -2.85
N THR A 26 0.04 -4.85 -3.12
CA THR A 26 -0.26 -5.75 -4.25
C THR A 26 -1.64 -6.35 -4.09
N ASN A 27 -2.52 -6.13 -5.06
CA ASN A 27 -3.83 -6.77 -5.15
C ASN A 27 -3.66 -8.25 -5.53
N PHE A 28 -4.42 -9.15 -4.89
CA PHE A 28 -4.33 -10.59 -5.19
C PHE A 28 -5.67 -11.35 -5.14
N GLU A 29 -6.72 -10.76 -4.55
CA GLU A 29 -8.04 -11.39 -4.40
C GLU A 29 -9.13 -10.34 -4.66
N GLY A 30 -10.28 -10.77 -5.18
CA GLY A 30 -11.44 -9.91 -5.42
C GLY A 30 -11.31 -8.95 -6.61
N PRO A 31 -12.23 -7.97 -6.73
CA PRO A 31 -12.39 -7.18 -7.95
C PRO A 31 -11.37 -6.05 -8.14
N ALA A 32 -10.45 -5.81 -7.20
CA ALA A 32 -9.47 -4.73 -7.31
C ALA A 32 -8.55 -4.94 -8.53
N PRO A 33 -8.56 -4.03 -9.53
CA PRO A 33 -7.92 -4.28 -10.83
C PRO A 33 -6.42 -4.00 -10.82
N ARG A 34 -5.89 -3.40 -9.75
CA ARG A 34 -4.51 -2.92 -9.65
C ARG A 34 -4.08 -2.80 -8.18
N PRO A 35 -2.78 -2.66 -7.92
CA PRO A 35 -2.29 -2.38 -6.57
C PRO A 35 -2.75 -1.01 -6.04
N LEU A 36 -2.67 -0.84 -4.72
CA LEU A 36 -2.96 0.43 -4.04
C LEU A 36 -1.92 1.50 -4.40
N ASP A 37 -2.38 2.74 -4.56
CA ASP A 37 -1.48 3.88 -4.74
C ASP A 37 -0.70 4.15 -3.45
N ARG A 38 0.54 4.64 -3.59
CA ARG A 38 1.36 5.08 -2.46
C ARG A 38 1.41 6.60 -2.41
N ILE A 39 1.70 7.11 -1.22
CA ILE A 39 1.98 8.52 -0.98
C ILE A 39 3.39 8.66 -0.46
N LYS A 40 4.02 9.82 -0.68
CA LYS A 40 5.39 10.02 -0.22
C LYS A 40 5.46 10.06 1.30
N LEU A 41 6.38 9.27 1.82
CA LEU A 41 6.75 9.23 3.23
C LEU A 41 8.19 9.71 3.38
N SER A 42 8.46 10.43 4.46
CA SER A 42 9.81 10.81 4.86
C SER A 42 9.91 10.93 6.38
N LEU A 43 11.11 10.84 6.93
CA LEU A 43 11.37 11.18 8.33
C LEU A 43 11.89 12.62 8.41
N SER A 44 11.34 13.41 9.33
CA SER A 44 11.92 14.69 9.71
C SER A 44 13.24 14.50 10.47
N PRO A 45 14.07 15.56 10.61
CA PRO A 45 15.28 15.50 11.43
C PRO A 45 15.02 15.03 12.88
N GLU A 46 13.82 15.25 13.40
CA GLU A 46 13.38 14.85 14.74
C GLU A 46 12.82 13.42 14.79
N GLY A 47 12.84 12.68 13.68
CA GLY A 47 12.34 11.29 13.60
C GLY A 47 10.82 11.16 13.47
N ILE A 48 10.11 12.26 13.23
CA ILE A 48 8.66 12.24 12.98
C ILE A 48 8.38 11.78 11.55
N LEU A 49 7.47 10.82 11.39
CA LEU A 49 6.97 10.38 10.08
C LEU A 49 6.10 11.46 9.44
N VAL A 50 6.56 11.97 8.29
CA VAL A 50 5.85 12.94 7.46
C VAL A 50 5.14 12.21 6.32
N VAL A 51 3.85 12.52 6.16
CA VAL A 51 2.98 11.94 5.12
C VAL A 51 2.57 13.02 4.13
N ASP A 52 3.18 13.03 2.96
CA ASP A 52 2.89 14.00 1.90
C ASP A 52 1.80 13.46 0.96
N LYS A 53 0.56 13.91 1.20
CA LYS A 53 -0.61 13.55 0.38
C LYS A 53 -0.65 14.25 -0.99
N GLY A 54 0.20 15.26 -1.21
CA GLY A 54 0.30 15.97 -2.49
C GLY A 54 1.10 15.18 -3.53
N GLN A 55 1.97 14.29 -3.08
CA GLN A 55 2.76 13.43 -3.96
C GLN A 55 2.23 11.98 -3.94
N ILE A 56 1.49 11.62 -4.99
CA ILE A 56 0.87 10.30 -5.17
C ILE A 56 1.65 9.49 -6.22
N PHE A 57 2.03 8.27 -5.86
CA PHE A 57 2.60 7.26 -6.75
C PHE A 57 1.48 6.34 -7.24
N ARG A 58 0.98 6.64 -8.44
CA ARG A 58 -0.19 6.00 -9.04
C ARG A 58 0.20 4.65 -9.66
N MET A 59 -0.30 3.54 -9.11
CA MET A 59 0.07 2.20 -9.56
C MET A 59 -0.69 1.77 -10.82
N ALA A 60 0.03 1.13 -11.74
CA ALA A 60 -0.48 0.41 -12.89
C ALA A 60 -0.85 -1.05 -12.52
N ALA A 61 -1.77 -1.64 -13.28
CA ALA A 61 -2.13 -3.04 -13.15
C ALA A 61 -0.99 -3.97 -13.60
N GLY A 62 -0.92 -5.18 -13.03
CA GLY A 62 -0.03 -6.24 -13.49
C GLY A 62 1.46 -6.10 -13.12
N ILE A 63 1.88 -5.01 -12.49
CA ILE A 63 3.25 -4.79 -12.05
C ILE A 63 3.28 -4.65 -10.53
N ALA A 64 4.25 -5.27 -9.84
CA ALA A 64 4.36 -5.15 -8.40
C ALA A 64 4.70 -3.71 -7.97
N PRO A 65 4.11 -3.16 -6.88
CA PRO A 65 4.33 -1.78 -6.44
C PRO A 65 5.80 -1.38 -6.29
N ASP A 66 6.61 -2.27 -5.73
CA ASP A 66 8.04 -2.03 -5.46
C ASP A 66 8.87 -1.91 -6.75
N GLN A 67 8.39 -2.47 -7.86
CA GLN A 67 9.04 -2.33 -9.16
C GLN A 67 8.65 -1.02 -9.86
N GLN A 68 7.45 -0.51 -9.61
CA GLN A 68 6.94 0.69 -10.29
C GLN A 68 7.57 1.98 -9.75
N TYR A 69 7.60 2.10 -8.41
CA TYR A 69 8.12 3.29 -7.74
C TYR A 69 9.00 2.91 -6.55
N PRO A 70 10.25 2.46 -6.77
CA PRO A 70 11.16 2.11 -5.68
C PRO A 70 11.39 3.26 -4.68
N GLN A 71 11.32 4.51 -5.15
CA GLN A 71 11.44 5.73 -4.34
C GLN A 71 10.25 5.98 -3.39
N SER A 72 9.14 5.27 -3.57
CA SER A 72 7.98 5.36 -2.68
C SER A 72 8.17 4.58 -1.37
N ILE A 73 9.22 3.77 -1.27
CA ILE A 73 9.54 2.97 -0.08
C ILE A 73 10.36 3.82 0.87
N LEU A 74 9.85 4.05 2.08
CA LEU A 74 10.65 4.62 3.15
C LEU A 74 11.74 3.62 3.53
N LYS A 75 12.98 3.97 3.23
CA LYS A 75 14.14 3.17 3.65
C LYS A 75 14.39 3.43 5.13
N PRO A 76 14.74 2.39 5.91
CA PRO A 76 15.13 2.53 7.31
C PRO A 76 16.40 3.37 7.48
#